data_AF-A0A922SFH3-F1
#
_entry.id   AF-A0A922SFH3-F1
#
_cell.length_a   1.000
_cell.length_b   1.000
_cell.length_c   1.000
_cell.angle_alpha   90.00
_cell.angle_beta   90.00
_cell.angle_gamma   90.00
#
_symmetry.space_group_name_H-M   'P 1'
#
loop_
_entity.id
_entity.type
_entity.pdbx_description
1 polymer ?
#
loop_
_entity_poly.entity_id
_entity_poly.type
_entity_poly.pdbx_seq_one_letter_code
_entity_poly.pdbx_strand_id
1 'polypeptide(L)'
;MGSYSKKSSAEWIIDQLNVENAKLLAFFLVIGFIGHHGVLHLKYGSDSCTWLLTAGRYKGDHEWQPYGCMLHKYSKTDARRCFRYLAFWGKYNSFAFIGDSRLEQLYEYFISKQRSDQPPSVIIASTGLQLLKTRNTTDLVLEEYKRNLTHLVQAIDSLAARKTQVLWKLIEGVDVNKLQNDYKRINNNDIDSYNRAAVEVSNLFI
;
A
#
# COMPACT_ATOMS: atom_id res chain seq x y z
N MET A 1 -69.76 32.85 18.95
CA MET A 1 -69.07 31.83 18.14
C MET A 1 -67.82 32.47 17.55
N GLY A 2 -66.64 32.13 18.08
CA GLY A 2 -65.38 32.74 17.64
C GLY A 2 -65.00 32.29 16.24
N SER A 3 -64.77 33.24 15.34
CA SER A 3 -64.35 33.02 13.96
C SER A 3 -62.90 32.50 13.94
N TYR A 4 -62.69 31.25 13.53
CA TYR A 4 -61.35 30.71 13.28
C TYR A 4 -60.88 31.18 11.90
N SER A 5 -59.99 32.18 11.88
CA SER A 5 -59.29 32.60 10.65
C SER A 5 -58.35 31.47 10.19
N LYS A 6 -58.48 31.07 8.92
CA LYS A 6 -57.60 30.07 8.30
C LYS A 6 -56.22 30.70 8.11
N LYS A 7 -55.19 30.20 8.79
CA LYS A 7 -53.80 30.69 8.65
C LYS A 7 -53.34 30.62 7.20
N SER A 8 -52.63 31.65 6.76
CA SER A 8 -51.98 31.69 5.45
C SER A 8 -50.84 30.67 5.37
N SER A 9 -50.53 30.16 4.18
CA SER A 9 -49.40 29.22 3.97
C SER A 9 -48.07 29.76 4.51
N ALA A 10 -47.86 31.08 4.47
CA ALA A 10 -46.65 31.70 5.01
C ALA A 10 -46.61 31.66 6.55
N GLU A 11 -47.74 31.88 7.22
CA GLU A 11 -47.84 31.83 8.68
C GLU A 11 -47.66 30.40 9.19
N TRP A 12 -48.17 29.42 8.45
CA TRP A 12 -47.93 28.00 8.75
C TRP A 12 -46.44 27.64 8.65
N ILE A 13 -45.72 28.13 7.63
CA ILE A 13 -44.28 27.90 7.49
C ILE A 13 -43.50 28.52 8.65
N ILE A 14 -43.85 29.75 9.05
CA ILE A 14 -43.18 30.44 10.16
C ILE A 14 -43.37 29.67 11.48
N ASP A 15 -44.56 29.13 11.75
CA ASP A 15 -44.81 28.31 12.94
C ASP A 15 -43.95 27.02 12.98
N GLN A 16 -43.62 26.46 11.81
CA GLN A 16 -42.77 25.27 11.72
C GLN A 16 -41.27 25.56 11.94
N LEU A 17 -40.83 26.81 11.81
CA LEU A 17 -39.44 27.24 12.00
C LEU A 17 -39.11 27.49 13.49
N ASN A 18 -39.30 26.46 14.32
CA ASN A 18 -39.02 26.50 15.75
C ASN A 18 -37.87 25.56 16.15
N VAL A 19 -37.36 25.76 17.37
CA VAL A 19 -36.21 25.02 17.90
C VAL A 19 -36.49 23.52 18.05
N GLU A 20 -37.72 23.13 18.38
CA GLU A 20 -38.08 21.70 18.56
C GLU A 20 -38.05 20.96 17.22
N ASN A 21 -38.66 21.54 16.19
CA ASN A 21 -38.64 21.01 14.82
C ASN A 21 -37.23 20.99 14.23
N ALA A 22 -36.42 22.03 14.48
CA ALA A 22 -35.03 22.07 14.05
C ALA A 22 -34.18 20.97 14.70
N LYS A 23 -34.38 20.70 16.00
CA LYS A 23 -33.73 19.59 16.71
C LYS A 23 -34.16 18.24 16.14
N LEU A 24 -35.45 18.08 15.83
CA LEU A 24 -35.98 16.86 15.23
C LEU A 24 -35.38 16.62 13.82
N LEU A 25 -35.32 17.66 12.99
CA LEU A 25 -34.67 17.59 11.67
C LEU A 25 -33.19 17.25 11.79
N ALA A 26 -32.47 17.90 12.70
CA ALA A 26 -31.06 17.63 12.95
C ALA A 26 -30.83 16.18 13.41
N PHE A 27 -31.70 15.64 14.27
CA PHE A 27 -31.65 14.25 14.70
C PHE A 27 -31.79 13.27 13.53
N PHE A 28 -32.78 13.47 12.65
CA PHE A 28 -32.95 12.64 11.47
C PHE A 28 -31.79 12.78 10.46
N LEU A 29 -31.25 14.00 10.28
CA LEU A 29 -30.07 14.22 9.45
C LEU A 29 -28.86 13.47 9.99
N VAL A 30 -28.61 13.51 11.30
CA VAL A 30 -27.51 12.79 11.94
C VAL A 30 -27.69 11.27 11.78
N ILE A 31 -28.89 10.73 12.00
CA ILE A 31 -29.16 9.31 11.75
C ILE A 31 -28.95 8.96 10.28
N GLY A 32 -29.36 9.84 9.35
CA GLY A 32 -29.12 9.68 7.92
C GLY A 32 -27.64 9.61 7.58
N PHE A 33 -26.83 10.51 8.15
CA PHE A 33 -25.38 10.48 7.98
C PHE A 33 -24.74 9.22 8.58
N ILE A 34 -25.15 8.82 9.79
CA ILE A 34 -24.66 7.59 10.43
C ILE A 34 -25.00 6.37 9.56
N GLY A 35 -26.24 6.26 9.08
CA GLY A 35 -26.67 5.18 8.20
C GLY A 35 -25.90 5.16 6.88
N HIS A 36 -25.74 6.33 6.24
CA HIS A 36 -24.97 6.47 5.01
C HIS A 36 -23.50 6.05 5.19
N HIS A 37 -22.83 6.55 6.22
CA HIS A 37 -21.45 6.15 6.54
C HIS A 37 -21.35 4.68 6.93
N GLY A 38 -22.34 4.13 7.65
CA GLY A 38 -22.43 2.70 7.95
C GLY A 38 -22.52 1.83 6.69
N VAL A 39 -23.36 2.20 5.73
CA VAL A 39 -23.45 1.51 4.43
C VAL A 39 -22.15 1.61 3.65
N LEU A 40 -21.49 2.78 3.66
CA LEU A 40 -20.18 2.94 3.05
C LEU A 40 -19.13 2.02 3.70
N HIS A 41 -19.08 1.95 5.02
CA HIS A 41 -18.15 1.06 5.73
C HIS A 41 -18.42 -0.42 5.45
N LEU A 42 -19.69 -0.82 5.33
CA LEU A 42 -20.04 -2.20 4.96
C LEU A 42 -19.64 -2.56 3.52
N LYS A 43 -19.69 -1.60 2.58
CA LYS A 43 -19.34 -1.84 1.17
C LYS A 43 -17.86 -1.68 0.85
N TYR A 44 -17.19 -0.73 1.48
CA TYR A 44 -15.82 -0.30 1.15
C TYR A 44 -14.79 -0.59 2.25
N GLY A 45 -15.23 -1.12 3.39
CA GLY A 45 -14.39 -1.39 4.55
C GLY A 45 -14.29 -0.21 5.52
N SER A 46 -13.94 -0.51 6.77
CA SER A 46 -13.72 0.48 7.84
C SER A 46 -12.24 0.77 8.11
N ASP A 47 -11.34 0.01 7.51
CA ASP A 47 -9.92 0.12 7.79
C ASP A 47 -9.25 1.22 6.95
N SER A 48 -8.48 2.06 7.63
CA SER A 48 -7.64 3.08 6.99
C SER A 48 -6.67 2.45 5.99
N CYS A 49 -6.22 1.20 6.22
CA CYS A 49 -5.34 0.49 5.30
C CYS A 49 -5.99 0.21 3.93
N THR A 50 -7.28 -0.15 3.91
CA THR A 50 -8.03 -0.35 2.66
C THR A 50 -8.19 0.98 1.93
N TRP A 51 -8.54 2.06 2.62
CA TRP A 51 -8.72 3.36 1.98
C TRP A 51 -7.41 3.96 1.42
N LEU A 52 -6.31 3.77 2.15
CA LEU A 52 -4.99 4.32 1.82
C LEU A 52 -4.30 3.58 0.66
N LEU A 53 -4.54 2.28 0.50
CA LEU A 53 -3.81 1.45 -0.46
C LEU A 53 -4.66 0.95 -1.63
N THR A 54 -5.99 1.06 -1.58
CA THR A 54 -6.87 0.51 -2.62
C THR A 54 -7.30 1.55 -3.67
N ALA A 55 -7.39 2.83 -3.32
CA ALA A 55 -7.85 3.86 -4.26
C ALA A 55 -7.23 5.24 -4.00
N GLY A 56 -7.12 6.04 -5.06
CA GLY A 56 -6.58 7.39 -4.99
C GLY A 56 -7.06 8.28 -6.13
N ARG A 57 -6.56 9.51 -6.16
CA ARG A 57 -6.83 10.48 -7.23
C ARG A 57 -5.54 11.16 -7.67
N TYR A 58 -5.51 11.56 -8.94
CA TYR A 58 -4.51 12.49 -9.43
C TYR A 58 -4.94 13.91 -9.09
N LYS A 59 -4.05 14.68 -8.48
CA LYS A 59 -4.22 16.11 -8.25
C LYS A 59 -3.85 16.88 -9.53
N GLY A 60 -4.16 18.17 -9.60
CA GLY A 60 -3.92 19.01 -10.78
C GLY A 60 -2.46 19.12 -11.22
N ASP A 61 -1.52 18.72 -10.37
CA ASP A 61 -0.08 18.57 -10.64
C ASP A 61 0.29 17.18 -11.21
N HIS A 62 -0.70 16.35 -11.54
CA HIS A 62 -0.55 14.94 -11.96
C HIS A 62 0.12 14.06 -10.90
N GLU A 63 0.12 14.47 -9.64
CA GLU A 63 0.60 13.64 -8.55
C GLU A 63 -0.53 12.73 -8.06
N TRP A 64 -0.27 11.44 -8.04
CA TRP A 64 -1.18 10.47 -7.44
C TRP A 64 -1.11 10.59 -5.91
N GLN A 65 -2.28 10.68 -5.26
CA GLN A 65 -2.39 10.57 -3.81
C GLN A 65 -3.54 9.62 -3.44
N PRO A 66 -3.40 8.85 -2.37
CA PRO A 66 -4.49 8.00 -1.88
C PRO A 66 -5.65 8.83 -1.34
N TYR A 67 -6.82 8.20 -1.20
CA TYR A 67 -7.93 8.81 -0.48
C TYR A 67 -7.68 8.77 1.03
N GLY A 68 -8.05 9.85 1.74
CA GLY A 68 -7.99 9.92 3.21
C GLY A 68 -6.67 10.38 3.81
N CYS A 69 -5.60 10.51 3.03
CA CYS A 69 -4.40 11.21 3.47
C CYS A 69 -3.80 12.06 2.34
N MET A 70 -2.91 12.98 2.72
CA MET A 70 -2.08 13.72 1.78
C MET A 70 -0.69 13.10 1.80
N LEU A 71 -0.26 12.53 0.66
CA LEU A 71 1.08 11.99 0.54
C LEU A 71 2.08 13.14 0.40
N HIS A 72 3.04 13.22 1.32
CA HIS A 72 4.08 14.25 1.28
C HIS A 72 5.32 13.75 0.53
N LYS A 73 5.87 14.59 -0.33
CA LYS A 73 7.19 14.38 -0.93
C LYS A 73 8.26 14.77 0.08
N TYR A 74 9.10 13.82 0.46
CA TYR A 74 10.23 14.05 1.35
C TYR A 74 11.50 14.24 0.55
N SER A 75 12.21 15.34 0.80
CA SER A 75 13.56 15.54 0.24
C SER A 75 14.59 14.68 0.97
N LYS A 76 15.78 14.55 0.37
CA LYS A 76 16.93 13.91 1.03
C LYS A 76 17.26 14.58 2.37
N THR A 77 17.08 15.90 2.46
CA THR A 77 17.32 16.68 3.68
C THR A 77 16.30 16.35 4.75
N ASP A 78 15.03 16.21 4.39
CA ASP A 78 13.95 15.87 5.33
C ASP A 78 14.15 14.48 5.90
N ALA A 79 14.45 13.50 5.04
CA ALA A 79 14.75 12.13 5.46
C ALA A 79 15.96 12.10 6.40
N ARG A 80 17.05 12.82 6.06
CA ARG A 80 18.25 12.91 6.91
C ARG A 80 17.95 13.55 8.27
N ARG A 81 17.12 14.60 8.31
CA ARG A 81 16.72 15.26 9.55
C ARG A 81 15.89 14.31 10.42
N CYS A 82 14.96 13.58 9.82
CA CYS A 82 14.16 12.55 10.49
C CYS A 82 15.05 11.45 11.10
N PHE A 83 15.97 10.87 10.32
CA PHE A 83 16.86 9.82 10.83
C PHE A 83 17.79 10.31 11.95
N ARG A 84 18.29 11.55 11.87
CA ARG A 84 19.09 12.15 12.95
C ARG A 84 18.27 12.35 14.23
N TYR A 85 17.03 12.80 14.08
CA TYR A 85 16.11 12.94 15.21
C TYR A 85 15.85 11.59 15.87
N LEU A 86 15.56 10.53 15.09
CA LEU A 86 15.38 9.18 15.64
C LEU A 86 16.62 8.65 16.35
N ALA A 87 17.81 8.88 15.77
CA ALA A 87 19.08 8.49 16.38
C ALA A 87 19.34 9.20 17.73
N PHE A 88 18.92 10.47 17.88
CA PHE A 88 18.99 11.18 19.17
C PHE A 88 18.17 10.47 20.27
N TRP A 89 17.06 9.84 19.92
CA TRP A 89 16.24 9.03 20.84
C TRP A 89 16.71 7.57 20.95
N GLY A 90 17.93 7.25 20.50
CA GLY A 90 18.49 5.91 20.54
C GLY A 90 17.86 4.92 19.55
N LYS A 91 17.09 5.41 18.56
CA LYS A 91 16.50 4.57 17.51
C LYS A 91 17.36 4.62 16.25
N TYR A 92 18.01 3.51 15.93
CA TYR A 92 18.82 3.36 14.72
C TYR A 92 18.09 2.44 13.75
N ASN A 93 17.54 3.03 12.69
CA ASN A 93 16.91 2.29 11.61
C ASN A 93 17.90 2.15 10.46
N SER A 94 18.32 0.95 10.16
CA SER A 94 19.14 0.63 8.99
C SER A 94 18.26 -0.03 7.93
N PHE A 95 18.19 0.60 6.77
CA PHE A 95 17.41 0.12 5.63
C PHE A 95 18.36 -0.39 4.56
N ALA A 96 18.09 -1.59 4.06
CA ALA A 96 18.76 -2.14 2.90
C ALA A 96 17.76 -2.31 1.77
N PHE A 97 18.07 -1.71 0.62
CA PHE A 97 17.36 -1.96 -0.62
C PHE A 97 18.23 -2.87 -1.46
N ILE A 98 17.72 -4.05 -1.79
CA ILE A 98 18.44 -4.99 -2.62
C ILE A 98 17.51 -5.56 -3.68
N GLY A 99 18.05 -5.69 -4.88
CA GLY A 99 17.38 -6.34 -5.98
C GLY A 99 18.08 -6.02 -7.27
N ASP A 100 17.86 -6.85 -8.29
CA ASP A 100 18.27 -6.71 -9.70
C ASP A 100 18.34 -8.08 -10.39
N SER A 101 19.38 -8.27 -11.23
CA SER A 101 19.40 -9.13 -12.41
C SER A 101 19.61 -10.62 -12.15
N ARG A 102 20.13 -11.01 -10.98
CA ARG A 102 20.37 -12.41 -10.66
C ARG A 102 20.17 -12.69 -9.18
N LEU A 103 19.46 -13.78 -8.90
CA LEU A 103 19.13 -14.22 -7.55
C LEU A 103 20.36 -14.60 -6.71
N GLU A 104 21.46 -14.94 -7.35
CA GLU A 104 22.75 -15.22 -6.70
C GLU A 104 23.26 -14.04 -5.85
N GLN A 105 23.22 -12.81 -6.36
CA GLN A 105 23.66 -11.63 -5.60
C GLN A 105 22.75 -11.36 -4.40
N LEU A 106 21.45 -11.61 -4.57
CA LEU A 106 20.48 -11.53 -3.49
C LEU A 106 20.83 -12.55 -2.40
N TYR A 107 21.12 -13.80 -2.79
CA TYR A 107 21.53 -14.86 -1.87
C TYR A 107 22.81 -14.51 -1.09
N GLU A 108 23.89 -14.12 -1.78
CA GLU A 108 25.15 -13.74 -1.14
C GLU A 108 24.96 -12.62 -0.11
N TYR A 109 24.12 -11.63 -0.44
CA TYR A 109 23.80 -10.56 0.46
C TYR A 109 23.08 -11.07 1.71
N PHE A 110 22.03 -11.88 1.56
CA PHE A 110 21.28 -12.43 2.69
C PHE A 110 22.18 -13.25 3.61
N ILE A 111 23.05 -14.09 3.07
CA ILE A 111 24.04 -14.85 3.86
C ILE A 111 25.02 -13.91 4.58
N SER A 112 25.50 -12.85 3.91
CA SER A 112 26.40 -11.88 4.53
C SER A 112 25.75 -11.15 5.71
N LYS A 113 24.45 -10.81 5.59
CA LYS A 113 23.71 -10.11 6.65
C LYS A 113 23.27 -11.05 7.76
N GLN A 114 22.97 -12.30 7.45
CA GLN A 114 22.70 -13.33 8.45
C GLN A 114 23.87 -13.45 9.45
N ARG A 115 25.11 -13.38 8.96
CA ARG A 115 26.34 -13.47 9.76
C ARG A 115 26.81 -12.15 10.38
N SER A 116 26.17 -11.03 10.07
CA SER A 116 26.53 -9.70 10.61
C SER A 116 26.12 -9.58 12.08
N ASP A 117 26.95 -8.99 12.93
CA ASP A 117 26.59 -8.68 14.33
C ASP A 117 25.43 -7.68 14.41
N GLN A 118 25.34 -6.78 13.44
CA GLN A 118 24.29 -5.77 13.32
C GLN A 118 23.61 -5.87 11.95
N PRO A 119 22.56 -6.70 11.79
CA PRO A 119 21.80 -6.79 10.56
C PRO A 119 20.90 -5.55 10.39
N PRO A 120 20.46 -5.23 9.16
CA PRO A 120 19.52 -4.15 8.91
C PRO A 120 18.23 -4.31 9.71
N SER A 121 17.61 -3.20 10.12
CA SER A 121 16.27 -3.23 10.71
C SER A 121 15.21 -3.66 9.69
N VAL A 122 15.36 -3.21 8.44
CA VAL A 122 14.45 -3.55 7.33
C VAL A 122 15.27 -3.85 6.07
N ILE A 123 14.95 -4.95 5.41
CA ILE A 123 15.47 -5.31 4.08
C ILE A 123 14.29 -5.29 3.10
N ILE A 124 14.37 -4.48 2.06
CA ILE A 124 13.42 -4.45 0.96
C ILE A 124 14.08 -5.16 -0.22
N ALA A 125 13.57 -6.33 -0.57
CA ALA A 125 14.13 -7.23 -1.57
C ALA A 125 13.22 -7.32 -2.80
N SER A 126 13.79 -7.40 -4.00
CA SER A 126 13.06 -7.68 -5.25
C SER A 126 13.96 -8.41 -6.25
N THR A 127 13.39 -9.25 -7.12
CA THR A 127 14.12 -9.92 -8.20
C THR A 127 13.15 -10.37 -9.30
N GLY A 128 13.68 -10.82 -10.42
CA GLY A 128 12.90 -11.34 -11.56
C GLY A 128 12.90 -10.44 -12.80
N LEU A 129 13.26 -9.15 -12.67
CA LEU A 129 13.28 -8.21 -13.80
C LEU A 129 14.18 -8.67 -14.95
N GLN A 130 15.35 -9.25 -14.67
CA GLN A 130 16.23 -9.76 -15.73
C GLN A 130 15.72 -11.04 -16.37
N LEU A 131 15.02 -11.91 -15.63
CA LEU A 131 14.37 -13.08 -16.20
C LEU A 131 13.28 -12.64 -17.19
N LEU A 132 12.49 -11.63 -16.81
CA LEU A 132 11.52 -10.96 -17.69
C LEU A 132 12.16 -10.27 -18.90
N LYS A 133 13.42 -9.84 -18.82
CA LYS A 133 14.15 -9.27 -19.98
C LYS A 133 14.76 -10.32 -20.90
N THR A 134 15.26 -11.44 -20.36
CA THR A 134 16.14 -12.38 -21.08
C THR A 134 15.55 -13.75 -21.43
N ARG A 135 14.57 -14.27 -20.66
CA ARG A 135 14.00 -15.63 -20.85
C ARG A 135 12.52 -15.60 -21.16
N ASN A 136 12.06 -16.45 -22.08
CA ASN A 136 10.62 -16.62 -22.31
C ASN A 136 9.98 -17.27 -21.08
N THR A 137 8.86 -16.72 -20.65
CA THR A 137 8.15 -17.19 -19.47
C THR A 137 7.45 -18.51 -19.82
N THR A 138 7.85 -19.58 -19.14
CA THR A 138 7.25 -20.91 -19.23
C THR A 138 7.13 -21.49 -17.83
N ASP A 139 6.28 -22.51 -17.65
CA ASP A 139 6.11 -23.15 -16.34
C ASP A 139 7.42 -23.67 -15.77
N LEU A 140 8.30 -24.23 -16.63
CA LEU A 140 9.63 -24.69 -16.22
C LEU A 140 10.50 -23.57 -15.64
N VAL A 141 10.49 -22.38 -16.27
CA VAL A 141 11.26 -21.22 -15.80
C VAL A 141 10.68 -20.66 -14.50
N LEU A 142 9.35 -20.69 -14.35
CA LEU A 142 8.68 -20.25 -13.12
C LEU A 142 8.98 -21.20 -11.95
N GLU A 143 9.00 -22.51 -12.17
CA GLU A 143 9.38 -23.49 -11.14
C GLU A 143 10.87 -23.40 -10.77
N GLU A 144 11.76 -23.16 -11.75
CA GLU A 144 13.17 -22.84 -11.47
C GLU A 144 13.29 -21.57 -10.61
N TYR A 145 12.53 -20.53 -10.95
CA TYR A 145 12.49 -19.28 -10.18
C TYR A 145 12.00 -19.50 -8.74
N LYS A 146 10.92 -20.26 -8.53
CA LYS A 146 10.42 -20.61 -7.18
C LYS A 146 11.47 -21.36 -6.37
N ARG A 147 12.08 -22.40 -6.96
CA ARG A 147 13.14 -23.18 -6.30
C ARG A 147 14.34 -22.29 -5.95
N ASN A 148 14.71 -21.38 -6.83
CA ASN A 148 15.77 -20.42 -6.58
C ASN A 148 15.44 -19.52 -5.38
N LEU A 149 14.20 -19.04 -5.26
CA LEU A 149 13.75 -18.25 -4.11
C LEU A 149 13.76 -19.03 -2.79
N THR A 150 13.49 -20.35 -2.80
CA THR A 150 13.48 -21.12 -1.55
C THR A 150 14.85 -21.19 -0.87
N HIS A 151 15.94 -20.98 -1.60
CA HIS A 151 17.28 -20.87 -1.01
C HIS A 151 17.45 -19.66 -0.08
N LEU A 152 16.55 -18.67 -0.15
CA LEU A 152 16.58 -17.48 0.72
C LEU A 152 15.88 -17.71 2.06
N VAL A 153 15.00 -18.72 2.17
CA VAL A 153 14.14 -18.97 3.35
C VAL A 153 14.94 -19.01 4.64
N GLN A 154 15.95 -19.87 4.71
CA GLN A 154 16.74 -20.03 5.92
C GLN A 154 17.43 -18.72 6.38
N ALA A 155 17.93 -17.93 5.42
CA ALA A 155 18.59 -16.68 5.74
C ALA A 155 17.59 -15.61 6.20
N ILE A 156 16.42 -15.56 5.56
CA ILE A 156 15.31 -14.67 5.92
C ILE A 156 14.80 -15.00 7.32
N ASP A 157 14.53 -16.27 7.63
CA ASP A 157 14.05 -16.71 8.95
C ASP A 157 15.06 -16.37 10.05
N SER A 158 16.35 -16.60 9.77
CA SER A 158 17.43 -16.26 10.70
C SER A 158 17.54 -14.75 10.95
N LEU A 159 17.22 -13.91 9.97
CA LEU A 159 17.18 -12.46 10.10
C LEU A 159 15.91 -12.00 10.84
N ALA A 160 14.77 -12.61 10.54
CA ALA A 160 13.50 -12.35 11.21
C ALA A 160 13.56 -12.67 12.71
N ALA A 161 14.20 -13.79 13.09
CA ALA A 161 14.47 -14.13 14.49
C ALA A 161 15.30 -13.07 15.22
N ARG A 162 16.08 -12.27 14.48
CA ARG A 162 16.89 -11.16 14.98
C ARG A 162 16.20 -9.79 14.83
N LYS A 163 14.88 -9.79 14.60
CA LYS A 163 14.02 -8.61 14.43
C LYS A 163 14.30 -7.79 13.16
N THR A 164 14.97 -8.35 12.16
CA THR A 164 15.04 -7.76 10.83
C THR A 164 13.74 -8.04 10.08
N GLN A 165 13.07 -6.99 9.61
CA GLN A 165 11.89 -7.15 8.77
C GLN A 165 12.31 -7.29 7.31
N VAL A 166 11.92 -8.38 6.64
CA VAL A 166 12.15 -8.56 5.21
C VAL A 166 10.84 -8.29 4.46
N LEU A 167 10.88 -7.33 3.54
CA LEU A 167 9.75 -6.94 2.70
C LEU A 167 10.05 -7.33 1.26
N TRP A 168 9.21 -8.20 0.69
CA TRP A 168 9.31 -8.56 -0.71
C TRP A 168 8.55 -7.57 -1.59
N LYS A 169 9.28 -6.80 -2.40
CA LYS A 169 8.70 -5.86 -3.37
C LYS A 169 8.36 -6.60 -4.67
N LEU A 170 7.06 -6.69 -4.96
CA LEU A 170 6.54 -7.18 -6.24
C LEU A 170 6.90 -6.23 -7.39
N ILE A 171 6.98 -6.79 -8.59
CA ILE A 171 7.25 -6.05 -9.81
C ILE A 171 5.97 -5.30 -10.20
N GLU A 172 6.08 -3.97 -10.37
CA GLU A 172 4.95 -3.13 -10.78
C GLU A 172 4.61 -3.34 -12.25
N GLY A 173 3.32 -3.27 -12.57
CA GLY A 173 2.85 -3.33 -13.95
C GLY A 173 3.38 -2.16 -14.79
N VAL A 174 3.59 -2.41 -16.07
CA VAL A 174 4.18 -1.46 -17.02
C VAL A 174 3.20 -1.07 -18.12
N ASP A 175 3.34 0.15 -18.62
CA ASP A 175 2.70 0.58 -19.86
C ASP A 175 3.52 0.07 -21.04
N VAL A 176 3.08 -1.06 -21.61
CA VAL A 176 3.79 -1.80 -22.66
C VAL A 176 4.09 -0.93 -23.89
N ASN A 177 3.25 0.07 -24.17
CA ASN A 177 3.42 0.97 -25.32
C ASN A 177 4.59 1.95 -25.16
N LYS A 178 5.04 2.18 -23.93
CA LYS A 178 6.17 3.07 -23.62
C LYS A 178 7.50 2.34 -23.50
N LEU A 179 7.51 1.02 -23.61
CA LEU A 179 8.71 0.21 -23.48
C LEU A 179 9.58 0.32 -24.74
N GLN A 180 10.90 0.44 -24.51
CA GLN A 180 11.90 0.58 -25.57
C GLN A 180 12.99 -0.48 -25.41
N ASN A 181 13.68 -0.79 -26.51
CA ASN A 181 14.81 -1.73 -26.55
C ASN A 181 14.44 -3.09 -25.94
N ASP A 182 15.34 -3.66 -25.13
CA ASP A 182 15.20 -4.97 -24.48
C ASP A 182 13.98 -5.07 -23.54
N TYR A 183 13.38 -3.95 -23.16
CA TYR A 183 12.19 -3.93 -22.31
C TYR A 183 10.91 -4.20 -23.09
N LYS A 184 10.91 -4.11 -24.44
CA LYS A 184 9.72 -4.36 -25.27
C LYS A 184 9.13 -5.76 -25.11
N ARG A 185 9.94 -6.71 -24.65
CA ARG A 185 9.53 -8.10 -24.41
C ARG A 185 8.70 -8.27 -23.13
N ILE A 186 8.83 -7.33 -22.19
CA ILE A 186 8.13 -7.39 -20.91
C ILE A 186 6.65 -7.10 -21.14
N ASN A 187 5.81 -7.95 -20.57
CA ASN A 187 4.37 -7.79 -20.56
C ASN A 187 3.82 -8.05 -19.15
N ASN A 188 2.61 -7.55 -18.88
CA ASN A 188 2.02 -7.63 -17.54
C ASN A 188 1.61 -9.06 -17.15
N ASN A 189 1.30 -9.94 -18.10
CA ASN A 189 0.93 -11.34 -17.80
C ASN A 189 2.12 -12.11 -17.21
N ASP A 190 3.31 -11.90 -17.78
CA ASP A 190 4.54 -12.49 -17.27
C ASP A 190 4.89 -11.90 -15.89
N ILE A 191 4.80 -10.57 -15.73
CA ILE A 191 4.99 -9.89 -14.44
C ILE A 191 4.10 -10.52 -13.36
N ASP A 192 2.81 -10.69 -13.66
CA ASP A 192 1.84 -11.26 -12.72
C ASP A 192 2.19 -12.72 -12.38
N SER A 193 2.73 -13.48 -13.34
CA SER A 193 3.14 -14.88 -13.12
C SER A 193 4.35 -14.98 -12.19
N TYR A 194 5.36 -14.12 -12.36
CA TYR A 194 6.50 -14.03 -11.44
C TYR A 194 6.09 -13.51 -10.06
N ASN A 195 5.18 -12.53 -9.99
CA ASN A 195 4.65 -12.01 -8.74
C ASN A 195 3.89 -13.10 -7.96
N ARG A 196 3.02 -13.87 -8.63
CA ARG A 196 2.33 -15.02 -8.01
C ARG A 196 3.31 -16.05 -7.47
N ALA A 197 4.31 -16.44 -8.26
CA ALA A 197 5.35 -17.37 -7.84
C ALA A 197 6.13 -16.87 -6.61
N ALA A 198 6.44 -15.58 -6.56
CA ALA A 198 7.12 -14.98 -5.42
C ALA A 198 6.25 -14.94 -4.16
N VAL A 199 4.95 -14.62 -4.28
CA VAL A 199 4.00 -14.64 -3.16
C VAL A 199 3.81 -16.06 -2.62
N GLU A 200 3.72 -17.05 -3.49
CA GLU A 200 3.59 -18.47 -3.11
C GLU A 200 4.77 -18.93 -2.26
N VAL A 201 6.00 -18.62 -2.68
CA VAL A 201 7.21 -18.89 -1.87
C VAL A 201 7.23 -18.02 -0.62
N SER A 202 6.74 -16.78 -0.70
CA SER A 202 6.76 -15.87 0.45
C SER A 202 5.84 -16.28 1.59
N ASN A 203 4.77 -16.98 1.29
CA ASN A 203 3.90 -17.57 2.29
C ASN A 203 4.58 -18.72 3.07
N LEU A 204 5.74 -19.21 2.62
CA LEU A 204 6.57 -20.16 3.37
C LEU A 204 7.43 -19.49 4.45
N PHE A 205 7.55 -18.15 4.45
CA PHE A 205 8.33 -17.39 5.46
C PHE A 205 7.54 -17.10 6.75
N ILE A 206 6.37 -17.75 6.98
CA ILE A 206 5.49 -17.55 8.14
C ILE A 206 5.61 -18.71 9.12
#